data_AF-A0A2K1P3S1-F1
#
_entry.id   AF-A0A2K1P3S1-F1
#
_cell.length_a   1.000
_cell.length_b   1.000
_cell.length_c   1.000
_cell.angle_alpha   90.00
_cell.angle_beta   90.00
_cell.angle_gamma   90.00
#
_symmetry.space_group_name_H-M   'P 1'
#
loop_
_entity.id
_entity.type
_entity.pdbx_description
1 polymer ?
#
loop_
_entity_poly.entity_id
_entity_poly.type
_entity_poly.pdbx_seq_one_letter_code
_entity_poly.pdbx_strand_id
1 'polypeptide(L)'
;MIDSIRPEHFNPYLGYKLDPGEPGLANSSPASLSILRVAAHEVGNINQFKSQALKKGGIVIYTDIDLNLKKRGGFLAAVGGKSKAVILYKKEIDKNSPQDLHYESQNTERKDNETEDIKQRIEKEIQKITNELRAETDPEKVRKLLNTLQSLEIYKSNSSSLDLEFILGLTLDLTV
;
A
#
# COMPACT_ATOMS: atom_id res chain seq x y z
N MET A 1 -19.69 -18.37 -36.92
CA MET A 1 -20.15 -17.05 -36.44
C MET A 1 -19.33 -16.77 -35.19
N ILE A 2 -18.46 -15.77 -35.19
CA ILE A 2 -17.63 -15.44 -34.03
C ILE A 2 -18.55 -14.73 -33.05
N ASP A 3 -18.83 -15.34 -31.90
CA ASP A 3 -19.53 -14.66 -30.81
C ASP A 3 -18.64 -13.51 -30.34
N SER A 4 -18.94 -12.30 -30.81
CA SER A 4 -18.25 -11.09 -30.40
C SER A 4 -18.46 -10.90 -28.89
N ILE A 5 -17.43 -11.23 -28.11
CA ILE A 5 -17.42 -11.02 -26.66
C ILE A 5 -17.56 -9.51 -26.43
N ARG A 6 -18.72 -9.09 -25.92
CA ARG A 6 -18.94 -7.69 -25.56
C ARG A 6 -17.95 -7.30 -24.44
N PRO A 7 -17.10 -6.28 -24.63
CA PRO A 7 -16.06 -5.92 -23.67
C PRO A 7 -16.59 -5.67 -22.26
N GLU A 8 -17.79 -5.09 -22.16
CA GLU A 8 -18.49 -4.80 -20.90
C GLU A 8 -18.85 -6.06 -20.09
N HIS A 9 -19.09 -7.18 -20.78
CA HIS A 9 -19.40 -8.46 -20.14
C HIS A 9 -18.13 -9.23 -19.75
N PHE A 10 -17.04 -9.01 -20.49
CA PHE A 10 -15.74 -9.61 -20.17
C PHE A 10 -15.08 -8.91 -18.97
N ASN A 11 -15.12 -7.57 -18.93
CA ASN A 11 -14.57 -6.77 -17.83
C ASN A 11 -15.63 -5.84 -17.21
N PRO A 12 -16.61 -6.39 -16.47
CA PRO A 12 -17.69 -5.58 -15.90
C PRO A 12 -17.17 -4.65 -14.80
N TYR A 13 -17.82 -3.49 -14.64
CA TYR A 13 -17.59 -2.61 -13.50
C TYR A 13 -18.29 -3.15 -12.25
N LEU A 14 -17.55 -3.19 -11.14
CA LEU A 14 -18.00 -3.65 -9.85
C LEU A 14 -18.24 -2.44 -8.95
N GLY A 15 -19.45 -2.34 -8.39
CA GLY A 15 -19.76 -1.44 -7.30
C GLY A 15 -19.41 -2.07 -5.96
N TYR A 16 -18.85 -1.27 -5.06
CA TYR A 16 -18.50 -1.69 -3.71
C TYR A 16 -19.49 -1.07 -2.72
N LYS A 17 -19.79 -1.79 -1.64
CA LYS A 17 -20.67 -1.27 -0.60
C LYS A 17 -19.88 -0.33 0.31
N LEU A 18 -20.57 0.70 0.80
CA LEU A 18 -20.08 1.48 1.93
C LEU A 18 -20.35 0.66 3.20
N ASP A 19 -19.29 0.23 3.87
CA ASP A 19 -19.46 -0.42 5.17
C ASP A 19 -19.83 0.65 6.22
N PRO A 20 -20.88 0.40 7.04
CA PRO A 20 -21.29 1.36 8.05
C PRO A 20 -20.19 1.50 9.11
N GLY A 21 -19.63 2.72 9.22
CA GLY A 21 -18.57 3.04 10.18
C GLY A 21 -17.18 3.27 9.55
N GLU A 22 -17.00 2.98 8.26
CA GLU A 22 -15.77 3.24 7.52
C GLU A 22 -16.03 4.15 6.29
N PRO A 23 -15.02 4.93 5.82
CA PRO A 23 -15.09 5.56 4.51
C PRO A 23 -15.03 4.44 3.46
N GLY A 24 -16.17 3.86 3.11
CA GLY A 24 -16.20 2.74 2.17
C GLY A 24 -15.78 3.13 0.74
N LEU A 25 -15.63 2.12 -0.11
CA LEU A 25 -15.30 2.28 -1.52
C LEU A 25 -16.50 2.83 -2.31
N ALA A 26 -16.64 4.17 -2.37
CA ALA A 26 -17.75 4.80 -3.09
C ALA A 26 -17.69 4.60 -4.63
N ASN A 27 -16.48 4.42 -5.17
CA ASN A 27 -16.26 4.37 -6.61
C ASN A 27 -16.20 2.93 -7.12
N SER A 28 -16.86 2.64 -8.24
CA SER A 28 -16.77 1.37 -8.94
C SER A 28 -15.43 1.16 -9.65
N SER A 29 -15.05 -0.09 -9.89
CA SER A 29 -13.81 -0.47 -10.60
C SER A 29 -14.07 -1.57 -11.63
N PRO A 30 -13.38 -1.58 -12.78
CA PRO A 30 -13.43 -2.73 -13.66
C PRO A 30 -12.95 -4.00 -12.91
N ALA A 31 -13.54 -5.15 -13.22
CA ALA A 31 -13.22 -6.43 -12.62
C ALA A 31 -11.71 -6.74 -12.66
N SER A 32 -11.01 -6.35 -13.73
CA SER A 32 -9.56 -6.51 -13.88
C SER A 32 -8.72 -5.75 -12.84
N LEU A 33 -9.22 -4.64 -12.29
CA LEU A 33 -8.52 -3.83 -11.28
C LEU A 33 -9.09 -3.98 -9.87
N SER A 34 -10.09 -4.84 -9.73
CA SER A 34 -10.86 -4.97 -8.50
C SER A 34 -10.02 -5.42 -7.30
N ILE A 35 -9.09 -6.36 -7.49
CA ILE A 35 -8.19 -6.87 -6.45
C ILE A 35 -7.33 -5.73 -5.91
N LEU A 36 -6.66 -5.00 -6.81
CA LEU A 36 -5.84 -3.85 -6.43
C LEU A 36 -6.65 -2.79 -5.69
N ARG A 37 -7.86 -2.49 -6.18
CA ARG A 37 -8.71 -1.50 -5.53
C ARG A 37 -9.09 -1.89 -4.10
N VAL A 38 -9.59 -3.12 -3.92
CA VAL A 38 -10.04 -3.58 -2.61
C VAL A 38 -8.84 -3.66 -1.67
N ALA A 39 -7.73 -4.25 -2.10
CA ALA A 39 -6.54 -4.34 -1.27
C ALA A 39 -5.98 -2.96 -0.86
N ALA A 40 -5.95 -1.98 -1.76
CA ALA A 40 -5.55 -0.61 -1.45
C ALA A 40 -6.44 0.01 -0.36
N HIS A 41 -7.75 -0.25 -0.41
CA HIS A 41 -8.69 0.23 0.60
C HIS A 41 -8.45 -0.45 1.96
N GLU A 42 -8.26 -1.77 1.98
CA GLU A 42 -7.97 -2.51 3.22
C GLU A 42 -6.63 -2.11 3.85
N VAL A 43 -5.61 -1.80 3.05
CA VAL A 43 -4.35 -1.22 3.52
C VAL A 43 -4.57 0.15 4.16
N GLY A 44 -5.41 0.99 3.54
CA GLY A 44 -5.82 2.27 4.10
C GLY A 44 -6.46 2.11 5.49
N ASN A 45 -7.33 1.12 5.67
CA ASN A 45 -7.95 0.79 6.95
C ASN A 45 -6.91 0.32 7.99
N ILE A 46 -5.94 -0.52 7.61
CA ILE A 46 -4.84 -0.92 8.49
C ILE A 46 -4.05 0.28 8.98
N ASN A 47 -3.76 1.24 8.10
CA ASN A 47 -3.05 2.46 8.49
C ASN A 47 -3.87 3.30 9.49
N GLN A 48 -5.19 3.32 9.36
CA GLN A 48 -6.07 3.93 10.36
C GLN A 48 -5.99 3.18 11.69
N PHE A 49 -5.99 1.84 11.70
CA PHE A 49 -5.79 1.05 12.92
C PHE A 49 -4.45 1.36 13.60
N LYS A 50 -3.36 1.43 12.83
CA LYS A 50 -2.03 1.84 13.32
C LYS A 50 -2.07 3.24 13.96
N SER A 51 -2.68 4.22 13.29
CA SER A 51 -2.81 5.59 13.81
C SER A 51 -3.64 5.65 15.10
N GLN A 52 -4.77 4.95 15.14
CA GLN A 52 -5.64 4.91 16.32
C GLN A 52 -5.00 4.17 17.50
N ALA A 53 -4.27 3.09 17.24
CA ALA A 53 -3.49 2.37 18.25
C ALA A 53 -2.47 3.31 18.90
N LEU A 54 -1.67 4.00 18.08
CA LEU A 54 -0.67 4.96 18.54
C LEU A 54 -1.28 6.07 19.40
N LYS A 55 -2.39 6.68 18.95
CA LYS A 55 -3.10 7.72 19.71
C LYS A 55 -3.59 7.26 21.08
N LYS A 56 -3.83 5.96 21.24
CA LYS A 56 -4.29 5.33 22.49
C LYS A 56 -3.16 4.65 23.27
N GLY A 57 -1.90 4.87 22.90
CA GLY A 57 -0.73 4.26 23.56
C GLY A 57 -0.61 2.75 23.32
N GLY A 58 -1.24 2.23 22.28
CA GLY A 58 -1.17 0.84 21.86
C GLY A 58 -0.18 0.61 20.70
N ILE A 59 0.32 -0.62 20.60
CA ILE A 59 1.23 -1.06 19.53
C ILE A 59 0.52 -2.14 18.71
N VAL A 60 0.49 -1.97 17.39
CA VAL A 60 -0.02 -3.01 16.48
C VAL A 60 1.04 -4.10 16.35
N ILE A 61 0.68 -5.34 16.69
CA ILE A 61 1.61 -6.49 16.66
C ILE A 61 1.34 -7.44 15.48
N TYR A 62 0.17 -7.34 14.87
CA TYR A 62 -0.21 -8.16 13.72
C TYR A 62 -1.29 -7.47 12.90
N THR A 63 -1.23 -7.63 11.59
CA THR A 63 -2.23 -7.14 10.63
C THR A 63 -2.47 -8.19 9.56
N ASP A 64 -3.69 -8.26 9.05
CA ASP A 64 -4.09 -9.22 8.01
C ASP A 64 -5.16 -8.61 7.10
N ILE A 65 -5.21 -9.08 5.85
CA ILE A 65 -6.19 -8.65 4.84
C ILE A 65 -6.78 -9.89 4.17
N ASP A 66 -8.08 -10.08 4.33
CA ASP A 66 -8.84 -11.11 3.62
C ASP A 66 -9.59 -10.49 2.43
N LEU A 67 -9.38 -11.03 1.22
CA LEU A 67 -10.11 -10.61 0.02
C LEU A 67 -11.21 -11.61 -0.34
N ASN A 68 -12.41 -11.12 -0.60
CA ASN A 68 -13.52 -11.93 -1.11
C ASN A 68 -13.50 -11.96 -2.64
N LEU A 69 -12.97 -13.03 -3.21
CA LEU A 69 -12.82 -13.20 -4.66
C LEU A 69 -14.04 -13.91 -5.27
N LYS A 70 -14.54 -13.38 -6.39
CA LYS A 70 -15.61 -13.99 -7.19
C LYS A 70 -15.32 -13.84 -8.67
N LYS A 71 -15.71 -14.84 -9.46
CA LYS A 71 -15.66 -14.72 -10.93
C LYS A 71 -16.65 -13.65 -11.40
N ARG A 72 -16.15 -12.65 -12.14
CA ARG A 72 -16.93 -11.56 -12.72
C ARG A 72 -16.48 -11.35 -14.17
N GLY A 73 -17.36 -11.68 -15.11
CA GLY A 73 -16.99 -11.75 -16.52
C GLY A 73 -15.88 -12.78 -16.75
N GLY A 74 -14.81 -12.33 -17.40
CA GLY A 74 -13.59 -13.10 -17.67
C GLY A 74 -12.56 -13.10 -16.54
N PHE A 75 -12.77 -12.33 -15.47
CA PHE A 75 -11.76 -12.12 -14.42
C PHE A 75 -12.16 -12.74 -13.08
N LEU A 76 -11.16 -13.15 -12.31
CA LEU A 76 -11.30 -13.35 -10.87
C LEU A 76 -11.20 -11.97 -10.21
N ALA A 77 -12.26 -11.56 -9.52
CA ALA A 77 -12.39 -10.19 -9.06
C ALA A 77 -12.69 -10.10 -7.56
N ALA A 78 -12.07 -9.15 -6.86
CA ALA A 78 -12.38 -8.88 -5.47
C ALA A 78 -13.69 -8.07 -5.38
N VAL A 79 -14.69 -8.62 -4.68
CA VAL A 79 -15.99 -7.96 -4.45
C VAL A 79 -16.07 -7.25 -3.11
N GLY A 80 -15.06 -7.42 -2.26
CA GLY A 80 -14.93 -6.81 -0.94
C GLY A 80 -13.73 -7.39 -0.21
N GLY A 81 -13.36 -6.78 0.90
CA GLY A 81 -12.25 -7.19 1.73
C GLY A 81 -12.59 -7.06 3.21
N LYS A 82 -11.67 -7.53 4.06
CA LYS A 82 -11.67 -7.27 5.50
C LYS A 82 -10.25 -7.09 5.96
N SER A 83 -10.00 -6.02 6.68
CA SER A 83 -8.75 -5.76 7.38
C SER A 83 -8.87 -6.15 8.85
N LYS A 84 -7.82 -6.77 9.38
CA LYS A 84 -7.72 -7.14 10.80
C LYS A 84 -6.43 -6.56 11.37
N ALA A 85 -6.48 -6.12 12.62
CA ALA A 85 -5.30 -5.72 13.37
C ALA A 85 -5.41 -6.19 14.82
N VAL A 86 -4.30 -6.69 15.38
CA VAL A 86 -4.18 -7.03 16.79
C VAL A 86 -3.35 -5.95 17.47
N ILE A 87 -3.93 -5.30 18.47
CA ILE A 87 -3.33 -4.15 19.16
C ILE A 87 -3.05 -4.54 20.61
N LEU A 88 -1.80 -4.35 21.04
CA LEU A 88 -1.37 -4.51 22.41
C LEU A 88 -1.42 -3.14 23.11
N TYR A 89 -2.19 -3.05 24.19
CA TYR A 89 -2.19 -1.88 25.07
C TYR A 89 -1.38 -2.17 26.34
N LYS A 90 -0.53 -1.23 26.76
CA LYS A 90 0.13 -1.32 28.06
C LYS A 90 -0.93 -1.20 29.15
N LYS A 91 -1.01 -2.19 30.05
CA LYS A 91 -1.88 -2.11 31.22
C LYS A 91 -1.49 -0.86 32.02
N GLU A 92 -2.44 0.03 32.26
CA GLU A 92 -2.21 1.20 33.12
C GLU A 92 -1.75 0.70 34.49
N ILE A 93 -0.52 1.01 34.86
CA ILE A 93 -0.08 1.01 36.25
C ILE A 93 -0.49 2.39 36.76
N ASP A 94 -1.25 2.42 37.86
CA ASP A 94 -1.79 3.65 38.45
C ASP A 94 -0.78 4.80 38.40
N LYS A 95 -1.18 5.89 37.73
CA LYS A 95 -0.40 7.10 37.55
C LYS A 95 -0.18 7.79 38.90
N ASN A 96 0.96 7.52 39.53
CA ASN A 96 1.57 8.39 40.53
C ASN A 96 3.11 8.32 40.41
N SER A 97 3.66 8.85 39.30
CA SER A 97 5.02 9.40 39.30
C SER A 97 5.22 10.34 38.11
N PRO A 98 5.63 11.61 38.31
CA PRO A 98 5.76 12.61 37.25
C PRO A 98 7.15 12.59 36.59
N GLN A 99 7.57 11.46 36.00
CA GLN A 99 8.89 11.36 35.36
C GLN A 99 8.90 11.10 33.84
N ASP A 100 7.78 10.74 33.20
CA ASP A 100 7.84 10.19 31.82
C ASP A 100 7.45 11.17 30.69
N LEU A 101 7.42 12.48 30.95
CA LEU A 101 7.11 13.50 29.93
C LEU A 101 8.27 13.84 28.98
N HIS A 102 9.42 13.17 29.07
CA HIS A 102 10.61 13.50 28.27
C HIS A 102 10.85 12.61 27.04
N TYR A 103 10.06 11.54 26.83
CA TYR A 103 10.30 10.59 25.73
C TYR A 103 9.40 10.77 24.49
N GLU A 104 8.33 11.58 24.56
CA GLU A 104 7.38 11.72 23.45
C GLU A 104 7.73 12.83 22.44
N SER A 105 8.50 13.85 22.82
CA SER A 105 8.85 14.94 21.89
C SER A 105 9.93 14.59 20.87
N GLN A 106 10.72 13.53 21.08
CA GLN A 106 11.85 13.20 20.19
C GLN A 106 11.51 12.21 19.07
N ASN A 107 10.37 11.50 19.12
CA ASN A 107 10.08 10.45 18.14
C ASN A 107 9.24 10.91 16.95
N THR A 108 8.46 11.99 17.09
CA THR A 108 7.65 12.55 16.00
C THR A 108 8.52 13.38 15.04
N GLU A 109 9.46 14.18 15.58
CA GLU A 109 10.43 14.92 14.75
C GLU A 109 11.46 14.02 14.07
N ARG A 110 11.79 12.85 14.64
CA ARG A 110 12.73 11.89 14.02
C ARG A 110 12.11 11.16 12.83
N LYS A 111 10.83 10.78 12.89
CA LYS A 111 10.16 10.06 11.79
C LYS A 111 9.90 10.94 10.57
N ASP A 112 9.56 12.21 10.77
CA ASP A 112 9.34 13.14 9.65
C ASP A 112 10.68 13.46 8.94
N ASN A 113 11.76 13.65 9.70
CA ASN A 113 13.10 13.86 9.12
C ASN A 113 13.65 12.60 8.41
N GLU A 114 13.43 11.39 8.96
CA GLU A 114 13.84 10.14 8.30
C GLU A 114 13.08 9.90 6.98
N THR A 115 11.81 10.27 6.91
CA THR A 115 10.99 10.09 5.70
C THR A 115 11.39 11.08 4.60
N GLU A 116 11.70 12.33 4.96
CA GLU A 116 12.30 13.34 4.07
C GLU A 116 13.67 12.88 3.55
N ASP A 117 14.53 12.36 4.43
CA ASP A 117 15.87 11.85 4.08
C ASP A 117 15.80 10.67 3.11
N ILE A 118 14.86 9.75 3.30
CA ILE A 118 14.64 8.61 2.40
C ILE A 118 14.17 9.09 1.03
N LYS A 119 13.24 10.06 0.97
CA LYS A 119 12.80 10.65 -0.31
C LYS A 119 13.95 11.29 -1.07
N GLN A 120 14.79 12.07 -0.38
CA GLN A 120 15.95 12.71 -1.00
C GLN A 120 16.98 11.68 -1.51
N ARG A 121 17.16 10.56 -0.81
CA ARG A 121 18.03 9.45 -1.26
C ARG A 121 17.46 8.77 -2.51
N ILE A 122 16.15 8.49 -2.53
CA ILE A 122 15.46 7.90 -3.68
C ILE A 122 15.58 8.82 -4.90
N GLU A 123 15.40 10.14 -4.73
CA GLU A 123 15.55 11.10 -5.83
C GLU A 123 16.97 11.13 -6.40
N LYS A 124 17.99 11.11 -5.54
CA LYS A 124 19.40 11.03 -5.96
C LYS A 124 19.70 9.75 -6.74
N GLU A 125 19.14 8.62 -6.32
CA GLU A 125 19.37 7.34 -7.00
C GLU A 125 18.61 7.28 -8.34
N ILE A 126 17.39 7.83 -8.43
CA ILE A 126 16.68 8.01 -9.71
C ILE A 126 17.51 8.88 -10.65
N GLN A 127 18.08 9.98 -10.16
CA GLN A 127 18.88 10.88 -10.98
C GLN A 127 20.20 10.24 -11.44
N LYS A 128 20.79 9.38 -10.62
CA LYS A 128 21.98 8.60 -10.99
C LYS A 128 21.66 7.55 -12.06
N ILE A 129 20.61 6.74 -11.85
CA ILE A 129 20.19 5.70 -12.81
C ILE A 129 19.76 6.31 -14.15
N THR A 130 19.06 7.45 -14.14
CA THR A 130 18.71 8.17 -15.38
C THR A 130 19.94 8.68 -16.13
N ASN A 131 20.99 9.11 -15.43
CA ASN A 131 22.25 9.50 -16.06
C ASN A 131 23.02 8.28 -16.60
N GLU A 132 23.02 7.17 -15.87
CA GLU A 132 23.61 5.90 -16.34
C GLU A 132 22.89 5.38 -17.60
N LEU A 133 21.56 5.45 -17.64
CA LEU A 133 20.75 5.09 -18.83
C LEU A 133 21.07 5.94 -20.07
N ARG A 134 21.53 7.18 -19.90
CA ARG A 134 21.91 8.06 -21.03
C ARG A 134 23.27 7.69 -21.62
N ALA A 135 24.13 7.02 -20.84
CA ALA A 135 25.49 6.67 -21.23
C ALA A 135 25.68 5.18 -21.53
N GLU A 136 24.73 4.32 -21.11
CA GLU A 136 24.81 2.87 -21.26
C GLU A 136 24.22 2.42 -22.61
N THR A 137 24.96 1.57 -23.31
CA THR A 137 24.62 1.09 -24.67
C THR A 137 24.26 -0.40 -24.67
N ASP A 138 24.55 -1.11 -23.57
CA ASP A 138 24.28 -2.55 -23.42
C ASP A 138 22.78 -2.82 -23.14
N PRO A 139 22.08 -3.56 -24.02
CA PRO A 139 20.63 -3.79 -23.91
C PRO A 139 20.20 -4.53 -22.64
N GLU A 140 21.03 -5.44 -22.12
CA GLU A 140 20.70 -6.21 -20.90
C GLU A 140 20.78 -5.32 -19.64
N LYS A 141 21.79 -4.45 -19.58
CA LYS A 141 21.95 -3.49 -18.49
C LYS A 141 20.89 -2.40 -18.54
N VAL A 142 20.57 -1.89 -19.73
CA VAL A 142 19.47 -0.93 -19.93
C VAL A 142 18.16 -1.51 -19.39
N ARG A 143 17.85 -2.79 -19.68
CA ARG A 143 16.65 -3.44 -19.16
C ARG A 143 16.63 -3.51 -17.64
N LYS A 144 17.76 -3.87 -17.01
CA LYS A 144 17.88 -3.89 -15.55
C LYS A 144 17.71 -2.50 -14.93
N LEU A 145 18.35 -1.49 -15.50
CA LEU A 145 18.26 -0.10 -15.04
C LEU A 145 16.84 0.45 -15.17
N LEU A 146 16.11 0.13 -16.24
CA LEU A 146 14.70 0.51 -16.42
C LEU A 146 13.80 -0.13 -15.35
N ASN A 147 13.97 -1.42 -15.06
CA ASN A 147 13.20 -2.10 -14.02
C ASN A 147 13.46 -1.48 -12.64
N THR A 148 14.73 -1.18 -12.33
CA THR A 148 15.11 -0.51 -11.08
C THR A 148 14.51 0.89 -11.00
N LEU A 149 14.56 1.66 -12.09
CA LEU A 149 13.97 3.01 -12.16
C LEU A 149 12.45 2.97 -11.94
N GLN A 150 11.76 2.06 -12.60
CA GLN A 150 10.32 1.88 -12.44
C GLN A 150 9.95 1.58 -10.98
N SER A 151 10.72 0.70 -10.32
CA SER A 151 10.51 0.42 -8.90
C SER A 151 10.69 1.70 -8.07
N LEU A 152 11.77 2.47 -8.27
CA LEU A 152 12.08 3.71 -7.53
C LEU A 152 11.05 4.82 -7.75
N GLU A 153 10.49 4.94 -8.95
CA GLU A 153 9.39 5.88 -9.23
C GLU A 153 8.10 5.49 -8.48
N ILE A 154 7.82 4.19 -8.38
CA ILE A 154 6.71 3.66 -7.58
C ILE A 154 6.95 3.94 -6.08
N TYR A 155 8.17 3.75 -5.59
CA TYR A 155 8.58 4.13 -4.23
C TYR A 155 8.35 5.62 -3.96
N LYS A 156 8.74 6.50 -4.90
CA LYS A 156 8.56 7.96 -4.77
C LYS A 156 7.08 8.37 -4.72
N SER A 157 6.28 7.82 -5.63
CA SER A 157 4.87 8.20 -5.82
C SER A 157 3.93 7.69 -4.72
N ASN A 158 4.22 6.56 -4.08
CA ASN A 158 3.29 5.90 -3.15
C ASN A 158 3.63 6.04 -1.66
N SER A 159 4.66 6.83 -1.31
CA SER A 159 5.13 7.05 0.07
C SER A 159 4.10 7.55 1.10
N SER A 160 2.84 7.76 0.71
CA SER A 160 1.76 8.23 1.59
C SER A 160 0.48 7.39 1.60
N SER A 161 0.32 6.34 0.76
CA SER A 161 -0.99 5.66 0.63
C SER A 161 -0.95 4.13 0.53
N LEU A 162 0.09 3.54 -0.08
CA LEU A 162 0.18 2.08 -0.25
C LEU A 162 1.40 1.54 0.50
N ASP A 163 1.19 0.55 1.36
CA ASP A 163 2.25 -0.05 2.17
C ASP A 163 3.27 -0.73 1.23
N LEU A 164 4.55 -0.55 1.53
CA LEU A 164 5.67 -0.92 0.65
C LEU A 164 5.71 -2.41 0.35
N GLU A 165 5.41 -3.20 1.38
CA GLU A 165 5.36 -4.67 1.33
C GLU A 165 4.30 -5.17 0.35
N PHE A 166 3.19 -4.43 0.21
CA PHE A 166 2.10 -4.79 -0.69
C PHE A 166 2.52 -4.67 -2.16
N ILE A 167 3.22 -3.58 -2.51
CA ILE A 167 3.70 -3.37 -3.88
C ILE A 167 4.81 -4.36 -4.24
N LEU A 168 5.74 -4.60 -3.32
CA LEU A 168 6.78 -5.61 -3.49
C LEU A 168 6.17 -7.01 -3.73
N GLY A 169 5.15 -7.37 -2.95
CA GLY A 169 4.39 -8.61 -3.14
C GLY A 169 3.78 -8.74 -4.53
N LEU A 170 3.17 -7.68 -5.07
CA LEU A 170 2.63 -7.68 -6.43
C LEU A 170 3.71 -7.85 -7.50
N THR A 171 4.86 -7.18 -7.33
CA THR A 171 5.95 -7.25 -8.33
C THR A 171 6.64 -8.61 -8.37
N LEU A 172 6.74 -9.31 -7.25
CA LEU A 172 7.34 -10.66 -7.19
C LEU A 172 6.45 -11.70 -7.89
N ASP A 173 5.13 -11.58 -7.77
CA ASP A 173 4.17 -12.51 -8.37
C ASP A 173 4.04 -12.34 -9.90
N LEU A 174 4.37 -11.16 -10.42
CA LEU A 174 4.37 -10.86 -11.86
C LEU A 174 5.64 -11.35 -12.61
N THR A 175 6.63 -11.87 -11.89
CA THR A 175 7.91 -12.35 -12.47
C THR A 175 8.02 -13.87 -12.61
N VAL A 176 6.91 -14.60 -12.38
CA VAL A 176 6.81 -16.06 -12.55
C VAL A 176 6.13 -16.41 -13.87
#